data_AF-A0A355SFR0-F1
#
_entry.id   AF-A0A355SFR0-F1
#
_cell.length_a   1.000
_cell.length_b   1.000
_cell.length_c   1.000
_cell.angle_alpha   90.00
_cell.angle_beta   90.00
_cell.angle_gamma   90.00
#
_symmetry.space_group_name_H-M   'P 1'
#
loop_
_entity.id
_entity.type
_entity.pdbx_description
1 polymer ?
#
loop_
_entity_poly.entity_id
_entity_poly.type
_entity_poly.pdbx_seq_one_letter_code
_entity_poly.pdbx_strand_id
1 'polypeptide(L)'
;MRKLAIRLAVVTLSLIMLASMFGCTKQSTNNGKQKSNTGNVFRLSKPAKADSTKVLTTLIDCAPPPAFNGNPLDDTSGINWSIQPFMYGYLANYSPFPERKFKTELLEKYEFKDKVLTMTLKKGLKWSDGSQLTADDIMAHFYMNVGRSSVWTYIKSLEKVDELTVKISYVTNTPMVLNVTFNLPVATPAKIYGKWADRKKDVALNGREINAATGYYKFTTDGQKKLDEINKDVLTYKPKPEEAVCSGPYAIASVTTAEIMFKVNPNYMIKPQITKLRGLRPGSAEAFASSIMEGQYTVENGGLSPDMAKQVEAKYKDKIRKLYVPELSQIGYGFNIQKYPVSIPEVRKAISYATDRDTLLTIAEPGSFKSDWKNSGLLPSLQSNYTDKGFTDKLTDYSYNQKKAEELLKSIGWKKDSNGKWIDDKGKAVKLEIAVINSWPSFMY
;
A
#
# COMPACT_ATOMS: atom_id res chain seq x y z
N MET A 1 -36.25 40.91 -3.80
CA MET A 1 -37.41 41.25 -2.94
C MET A 1 -38.51 40.23 -3.17
N ARG A 2 -39.02 39.62 -2.08
CA ARG A 2 -40.22 38.75 -1.97
C ARG A 2 -40.15 37.39 -2.72
N LYS A 3 -40.35 36.21 -2.12
CA LYS A 3 -40.80 35.84 -0.76
C LYS A 3 -40.19 34.48 -0.36
N LEU A 4 -39.74 34.47 0.89
CA LEU A 4 -39.39 33.36 1.75
C LEU A 4 -40.67 32.88 2.47
N ALA A 5 -40.61 31.66 3.02
CA ALA A 5 -41.38 31.12 4.17
C ALA A 5 -42.66 30.32 3.90
N ILE A 6 -42.60 29.03 4.30
CA ILE A 6 -43.49 28.22 5.18
C ILE A 6 -42.74 26.86 5.30
N ARG A 7 -41.85 26.60 6.29
CA ARG A 7 -42.07 26.04 7.65
C ARG A 7 -43.18 24.97 7.72
N LEU A 8 -43.14 23.85 8.43
CA LEU A 8 -42.20 23.04 9.20
C LEU A 8 -43.08 21.88 9.75
N ALA A 9 -42.47 20.73 10.06
CA ALA A 9 -42.97 19.68 10.97
C ALA A 9 -44.09 18.73 10.49
N VAL A 10 -43.78 17.42 10.44
CA VAL A 10 -44.30 16.40 11.39
C VAL A 10 -43.27 15.29 11.50
N VAL A 11 -42.93 14.95 12.75
CA VAL A 11 -42.10 13.82 13.17
C VAL A 11 -43.03 12.71 13.69
N THR A 12 -42.51 11.47 13.71
CA THR A 12 -42.87 10.29 14.53
C THR A 12 -43.82 9.19 14.00
N LEU A 13 -43.20 8.00 13.89
CA LEU A 13 -43.62 6.64 14.29
C LEU A 13 -44.86 5.98 13.68
N SER A 14 -44.67 4.82 13.03
CA SER A 14 -45.18 3.52 13.54
C SER A 14 -44.64 2.31 12.77
N LEU A 15 -44.35 1.26 13.54
CA LEU A 15 -43.80 -0.05 13.19
C LEU A 15 -44.96 -1.08 13.16
N ILE A 16 -44.82 -2.12 12.33
CA ILE A 16 -45.43 -3.48 12.43
C ILE A 16 -46.90 -3.60 11.94
N MET A 17 -47.16 -4.38 10.87
CA MET A 17 -47.56 -5.81 10.98
C MET A 17 -47.74 -6.54 9.62
N LEU A 18 -47.39 -7.82 9.70
CA LEU A 18 -47.36 -9.03 8.83
C LEU A 18 -48.28 -9.25 7.59
N ALA A 19 -47.64 -9.80 6.54
CA ALA A 19 -47.80 -11.11 5.86
C ALA A 19 -49.12 -11.59 5.19
N SER A 20 -49.02 -11.93 3.88
CA SER A 20 -49.46 -13.20 3.22
C SER A 20 -49.20 -13.10 1.70
N MET A 21 -48.25 -13.86 1.12
CA MET A 21 -48.33 -15.19 0.47
C MET A 21 -48.87 -15.21 -0.98
N PHE A 22 -48.34 -16.19 -1.75
CA PHE A 22 -48.36 -16.44 -3.21
C PHE A 22 -47.29 -15.68 -4.02
N GLY A 23 -46.26 -16.26 -4.64
CA GLY A 23 -45.98 -17.66 -5.01
C GLY A 23 -45.86 -17.79 -6.52
N CYS A 24 -44.64 -17.65 -7.07
CA CYS A 24 -44.18 -18.41 -8.25
C CYS A 24 -42.68 -18.18 -8.51
N THR A 25 -41.98 -19.30 -8.64
CA THR A 25 -40.55 -19.52 -8.84
C THR A 25 -40.03 -18.99 -10.17
N LYS A 26 -38.90 -18.25 -10.14
CA LYS A 26 -37.95 -18.13 -11.26
C LYS A 26 -36.54 -17.87 -10.70
N GLN A 27 -35.56 -18.59 -11.26
CA GLN A 27 -34.13 -18.61 -10.91
C GLN A 27 -33.56 -17.21 -10.63
N SER A 28 -33.07 -17.03 -9.41
CA SER A 28 -32.30 -15.86 -9.00
C SER A 28 -30.83 -16.08 -9.34
N THR A 29 -30.33 -15.31 -10.30
CA THR A 29 -28.91 -15.00 -10.48
C THR A 29 -28.31 -14.54 -9.15
N ASN A 30 -27.36 -15.32 -8.64
CA ASN A 30 -26.73 -15.09 -7.35
C ASN A 30 -25.71 -13.93 -7.48
N ASN A 31 -26.21 -12.69 -7.54
CA ASN A 31 -25.40 -11.52 -7.26
C ASN A 31 -25.14 -11.49 -5.75
N GLY A 32 -24.04 -12.12 -5.35
CA GLY A 32 -23.57 -12.16 -3.96
C GLY A 32 -23.24 -10.77 -3.43
N LYS A 33 -24.27 -10.01 -3.04
CA LYS A 33 -24.11 -9.00 -1.99
C LYS A 33 -23.83 -9.77 -0.71
N GLN A 34 -22.55 -9.93 -0.37
CA GLN A 34 -22.16 -10.28 0.99
C GLN A 34 -22.85 -9.28 1.91
N LYS A 35 -23.77 -9.78 2.75
CA LYS A 35 -24.33 -9.00 3.85
C LYS A 35 -23.15 -8.50 4.67
N SER A 36 -22.97 -7.19 4.76
CA SER A 36 -22.09 -6.60 5.76
C SER A 36 -22.49 -7.20 7.09
N ASN A 37 -21.57 -7.90 7.74
CA ASN A 37 -21.83 -8.50 9.03
C ASN A 37 -21.95 -7.35 10.06
N THR A 38 -23.11 -6.72 10.14
CA THR A 38 -23.45 -5.68 11.12
C THR A 38 -23.64 -6.26 12.53
N GLY A 39 -23.35 -7.56 12.71
CA GLY A 39 -23.63 -8.31 13.93
C GLY A 39 -22.75 -8.00 15.13
N ASN A 40 -21.65 -7.26 14.99
CA ASN A 40 -20.82 -6.85 16.13
C ASN A 40 -20.26 -5.44 15.91
N VAL A 41 -21.08 -4.41 16.14
CA VAL A 41 -20.56 -3.06 16.39
C VAL A 41 -19.88 -3.07 17.75
N PHE A 42 -18.61 -3.44 17.79
CA PHE A 42 -17.81 -3.36 19.01
C PHE A 42 -17.62 -1.89 19.34
N ARG A 43 -18.39 -1.38 20.31
CA ARG A 43 -18.09 -0.10 20.93
C ARG A 43 -16.80 -0.30 21.72
N LEU A 44 -15.74 0.44 21.39
CA LEU A 44 -14.59 0.56 22.28
C LEU A 44 -15.15 0.94 23.66
N SER A 45 -15.08 0.02 24.62
CA SER A 45 -15.23 0.41 26.02
C SER A 45 -14.17 1.47 26.31
N LYS A 46 -14.44 2.36 27.29
CA LYS A 46 -13.44 3.34 27.75
C LYS A 46 -12.08 2.64 27.83
N PRO A 47 -10.99 3.22 27.27
CA PRO A 47 -9.72 2.53 27.18
C PRO A 47 -9.34 2.02 28.57
N ALA A 48 -9.27 0.70 28.72
CA ALA A 48 -8.64 0.11 29.89
C ALA A 48 -7.20 0.63 29.93
N LYS A 49 -6.67 0.85 31.14
CA LYS A 49 -5.25 1.21 31.31
C LYS A 49 -4.40 0.17 30.56
N ALA A 50 -3.48 0.62 29.73
CA ALA A 50 -2.61 -0.28 28.98
C ALA A 50 -1.86 -1.22 29.94
N ASP A 51 -1.93 -2.51 29.68
CA ASP A 51 -1.23 -3.53 30.46
C ASP A 51 0.23 -3.61 30.01
N SER A 52 1.12 -2.95 30.76
CA SER A 52 2.56 -2.91 30.48
C SER A 52 3.27 -4.26 30.61
N THR A 53 2.59 -5.30 31.11
CA THR A 53 3.14 -6.65 31.13
C THR A 53 3.05 -7.33 29.77
N LYS A 54 2.07 -6.94 28.93
CA LYS A 54 1.84 -7.52 27.60
C LYS A 54 2.82 -6.96 26.56
N VAL A 55 3.04 -7.75 25.52
CA VAL A 55 3.82 -7.40 24.34
C VAL A 55 2.87 -7.40 23.15
N LEU A 56 2.83 -6.31 22.38
CA LEU A 56 2.17 -6.34 21.09
C LEU A 56 3.08 -7.07 20.10
N THR A 57 2.57 -8.15 19.51
CA THR A 57 3.25 -8.93 18.48
C THR A 57 2.57 -8.73 17.13
N THR A 58 3.36 -8.48 16.09
CA THR A 58 2.87 -8.26 14.73
C THR A 58 3.82 -8.80 13.68
N LEU A 59 3.34 -8.93 12.43
CA LEU A 59 4.12 -9.39 11.30
C LEU A 59 5.13 -8.32 10.88
N ILE A 60 6.36 -8.74 10.62
CA ILE A 60 7.33 -7.99 9.85
C ILE A 60 7.83 -8.83 8.69
N ASP A 61 8.18 -8.16 7.61
CA ASP A 61 8.87 -8.76 6.47
C ASP A 61 10.21 -8.05 6.32
N CYS A 62 11.32 -8.77 6.37
CA CYS A 62 12.65 -8.22 6.17
C CYS A 62 13.62 -9.31 5.73
N ALA A 63 14.75 -8.90 5.15
CA ALA A 63 15.87 -9.82 4.98
C ALA A 63 16.30 -10.38 6.36
N PRO A 64 16.80 -11.62 6.44
CA PRO A 64 17.45 -12.09 7.66
C PRO A 64 18.84 -11.44 7.82
N PRO A 65 19.35 -11.27 9.04
CA PRO A 65 20.76 -10.93 9.26
C PRO A 65 21.70 -11.97 8.59
N PRO A 66 22.87 -11.57 8.08
CA PRO A 66 23.47 -10.22 8.16
C PRO A 66 23.05 -9.27 7.02
N ALA A 67 22.15 -9.67 6.12
CA ALA A 67 21.75 -8.82 5.00
C ALA A 67 20.94 -7.60 5.46
N PHE A 68 20.12 -7.76 6.50
CA PHE A 68 19.29 -6.70 7.06
C PHE A 68 20.12 -5.53 7.62
N ASN A 69 19.76 -4.31 7.25
CA ASN A 69 20.47 -3.10 7.63
C ASN A 69 19.50 -1.95 8.00
N GLY A 70 20.02 -0.91 8.63
CA GLY A 70 19.25 0.23 9.14
C GLY A 70 18.97 1.34 8.12
N ASN A 71 19.23 1.15 6.82
CA ASN A 71 18.94 2.16 5.80
C ASN A 71 17.44 2.12 5.41
N PRO A 72 16.65 3.19 5.62
CA PRO A 72 15.25 3.23 5.26
C PRO A 72 15.00 3.41 3.75
N LEU A 73 16.05 3.57 2.94
CA LEU A 73 15.98 3.73 1.49
C LEU A 73 16.42 2.46 0.73
N ASP A 74 16.84 1.41 1.45
CA ASP A 74 17.09 0.08 0.89
C ASP A 74 15.80 -0.75 0.94
N ASP A 75 15.07 -0.80 -0.17
CA ASP A 75 13.79 -1.52 -0.25
C ASP A 75 13.93 -3.04 -0.14
N THR A 76 15.15 -3.58 -0.34
CA THR A 76 15.40 -5.03 -0.38
C THR A 76 15.85 -5.57 0.96
N SER A 77 16.72 -4.84 1.65
CA SER A 77 17.36 -5.31 2.89
C SER A 77 17.38 -4.26 4.00
N GLY A 78 16.76 -3.11 3.78
CA GLY A 78 16.65 -2.04 4.77
C GLY A 78 15.33 -2.05 5.54
N ILE A 79 15.08 -0.93 6.21
CA ILE A 79 13.85 -0.69 6.97
C ILE A 79 12.70 -0.41 5.99
N ASN A 80 11.82 -1.39 5.79
CA ASN A 80 10.78 -1.36 4.77
C ASN A 80 9.38 -1.03 5.31
N TRP A 81 8.37 -1.16 4.44
CA TRP A 81 6.96 -0.84 4.71
C TRP A 81 6.38 -1.47 5.98
N SER A 82 6.87 -2.64 6.42
CA SER A 82 6.35 -3.34 7.60
C SER A 82 6.95 -2.82 8.92
N ILE A 83 8.09 -2.12 8.85
CA ILE A 83 8.85 -1.62 10.01
C ILE A 83 8.72 -0.10 10.12
N GLN A 84 8.74 0.61 8.98
CA GLN A 84 8.67 2.07 8.91
C GLN A 84 7.54 2.69 9.74
N PRO A 85 6.29 2.16 9.77
CA PRO A 85 5.20 2.75 10.54
C PRO A 85 5.44 2.80 12.06
N PHE A 86 6.33 1.96 12.59
CA PHE A 86 6.71 2.00 14.01
C PHE A 86 7.84 2.99 14.28
N MET A 87 8.71 3.18 13.29
CA MET A 87 9.95 3.95 13.43
C MET A 87 9.84 5.40 13.00
N TYR A 88 8.98 5.72 12.04
CA TYR A 88 9.00 7.04 11.41
C TYR A 88 7.62 7.69 11.43
N GLY A 89 7.60 8.97 11.83
CA GLY A 89 6.38 9.78 11.82
C GLY A 89 6.11 10.40 10.45
N TYR A 90 4.84 10.66 10.15
CA TYR A 90 4.42 11.36 8.95
C TYR A 90 4.24 12.86 9.22
N LEU A 91 4.32 13.68 8.16
CA LEU A 91 3.97 15.10 8.28
C LEU A 91 2.49 15.27 8.65
N ALA A 92 1.62 14.56 7.94
CA ALA A 92 0.21 14.44 8.23
C ALA A 92 -0.34 13.09 7.73
N ASN A 93 -1.37 12.58 8.39
CA ASN A 93 -2.02 11.31 8.06
C ASN A 93 -3.40 11.55 7.46
N TYR A 94 -3.71 10.90 6.34
CA TYR A 94 -5.05 10.99 5.76
C TYR A 94 -6.04 10.18 6.61
N SER A 95 -7.11 10.83 7.07
CA SER A 95 -8.21 10.18 7.78
C SER A 95 -9.35 9.95 6.78
N PRO A 96 -9.52 8.72 6.25
CA PRO A 96 -10.54 8.44 5.24
C PRO A 96 -11.97 8.51 5.81
N PHE A 97 -12.11 8.34 7.13
CA PHE A 97 -13.37 8.40 7.85
C PHE A 97 -13.19 9.03 9.25
N PRO A 98 -14.18 9.79 9.76
CA PRO A 98 -15.34 10.32 9.02
C PRO A 98 -15.00 11.59 8.21
N GLU A 99 -13.82 12.17 8.40
CA GLU A 99 -13.55 13.57 8.05
C GLU A 99 -12.91 13.78 6.66
N ARG A 100 -12.44 12.72 5.97
CA ARG A 100 -11.77 12.76 4.65
C ARG A 100 -10.75 13.91 4.53
N LYS A 101 -9.90 14.07 5.55
CA LYS A 101 -8.92 15.15 5.64
C LYS A 101 -7.60 14.65 6.20
N PHE A 102 -6.54 15.40 5.95
CA PHE A 102 -5.25 15.17 6.62
C PHE A 102 -5.31 15.67 8.06
N LYS A 103 -4.90 14.81 8.99
CA LYS A 103 -4.67 15.13 10.40
C LYS A 103 -3.17 15.27 10.62
N THR A 104 -2.74 16.38 11.19
CA THR A 104 -1.31 16.65 11.36
C THR A 104 -0.70 15.69 12.39
N GLU A 105 0.53 15.24 12.13
CA GLU A 105 1.32 14.43 13.07
C GLU A 105 2.59 15.18 13.46
N LEU A 106 3.58 15.31 12.59
CA LEU A 106 4.76 16.15 12.86
C LEU A 106 4.48 17.63 12.62
N LEU A 107 3.50 17.95 11.77
CA LEU A 107 3.09 19.33 11.53
C LEU A 107 2.27 19.90 12.69
N GLU A 108 2.48 21.18 13.00
CA GLU A 108 1.52 21.95 13.78
C GLU A 108 0.34 22.33 12.90
N LYS A 109 0.63 22.82 11.70
CA LYS A 109 -0.37 23.22 10.69
C LYS A 109 0.20 23.15 9.28
N TYR A 110 -0.69 23.15 8.30
CA TYR A 110 -0.36 23.37 6.90
C TYR A 110 -1.46 24.17 6.20
N GLU A 111 -1.11 24.88 5.14
CA GLU A 111 -2.05 25.60 4.29
C GLU A 111 -1.67 25.38 2.83
N PHE A 112 -2.63 24.88 2.02
CA PHE A 112 -2.48 24.81 0.57
C PHE A 112 -3.37 25.87 -0.07
N LYS A 113 -2.74 26.84 -0.74
CA LYS A 113 -3.42 27.95 -1.42
C LYS A 113 -2.65 28.33 -2.68
N ASP A 114 -3.35 28.50 -3.80
CA ASP A 114 -2.81 29.02 -5.06
C ASP A 114 -1.51 28.32 -5.50
N LYS A 115 -1.52 26.97 -5.54
CA LYS A 115 -0.36 26.10 -5.85
C LYS A 115 0.79 26.14 -4.85
N VAL A 116 0.61 26.76 -3.69
CA VAL A 116 1.63 26.84 -2.65
C VAL A 116 1.16 26.07 -1.42
N LEU A 117 1.96 25.13 -0.94
CA LEU A 117 1.80 24.50 0.36
C LEU A 117 2.81 25.10 1.33
N THR A 118 2.31 25.73 2.39
CA THR A 118 3.12 26.14 3.54
C THR A 118 2.91 25.14 4.67
N MET A 119 3.99 24.64 5.24
CA MET A 119 3.98 23.66 6.32
C MET A 119 4.78 24.18 7.50
N THR A 120 4.22 24.10 8.70
CA THR A 120 4.93 24.47 9.94
C THR A 120 4.99 23.25 10.85
N LEU A 121 6.22 22.86 11.24
CA LEU A 121 6.48 21.79 12.19
C LEU A 121 6.06 22.17 13.61
N LYS A 122 5.70 21.17 14.42
CA LYS A 122 5.59 21.35 15.87
C LYS A 122 6.93 21.77 16.46
N LYS A 123 6.88 22.58 17.52
CA LYS A 123 8.08 22.98 18.26
C LYS A 123 8.66 21.81 19.06
N GLY A 124 9.99 21.73 19.12
CA GLY A 124 10.71 20.80 19.97
C GLY A 124 10.69 19.34 19.52
N LEU A 125 10.40 19.08 18.24
CA LEU A 125 10.51 17.72 17.68
C LEU A 125 11.96 17.25 17.73
N LYS A 126 12.13 15.97 18.04
CA LYS A 126 13.45 15.34 18.14
C LYS A 126 13.47 14.00 17.43
N TRP A 127 14.62 13.68 16.87
CA TRP A 127 14.98 12.34 16.46
C TRP A 127 15.26 11.45 17.68
N SER A 128 15.32 10.13 17.46
CA SER A 128 15.58 9.17 18.54
C SER A 128 16.95 9.31 19.20
N ASP A 129 17.93 9.87 18.50
CA ASP A 129 19.26 10.20 19.04
C ASP A 129 19.28 11.50 19.88
N GLY A 130 18.15 12.20 19.97
CA GLY A 130 17.98 13.44 20.73
C GLY A 130 18.30 14.71 19.94
N SER A 131 18.78 14.59 18.70
CA SER A 131 18.97 15.75 17.81
C SER A 131 17.62 16.37 17.43
N GLN A 132 17.62 17.67 17.16
CA GLN A 132 16.40 18.40 16.77
C GLN A 132 15.95 17.96 15.37
N LEU A 133 14.64 17.79 15.20
CA LEU A 133 14.00 17.62 13.90
C LEU A 133 13.44 18.97 13.45
N THR A 134 14.03 19.52 12.40
CA THR A 134 13.80 20.90 11.93
C THR A 134 13.42 20.93 10.45
N ALA A 135 13.22 22.14 9.91
CA ALA A 135 13.01 22.34 8.48
C ALA A 135 14.14 21.76 7.62
N ASP A 136 15.39 21.70 8.10
CA ASP A 136 16.50 21.10 7.35
C ASP A 136 16.27 19.60 7.09
N ASP A 137 15.71 18.89 8.06
CA ASP A 137 15.34 17.49 7.92
C ASP A 137 14.19 17.30 6.93
N ILE A 138 13.27 18.25 6.87
CA ILE A 138 12.17 18.23 5.90
C ILE A 138 12.69 18.49 4.49
N MET A 139 13.64 19.42 4.32
CA MET A 139 14.33 19.62 3.05
C MET A 139 15.03 18.33 2.61
N ALA A 140 15.81 17.71 3.52
CA ALA A 140 16.49 16.44 3.25
C ALA A 140 15.48 15.33 2.90
N HIS A 141 14.38 15.20 3.64
CA HIS A 141 13.30 14.25 3.35
C HIS A 141 12.75 14.38 1.93
N PHE A 142 12.40 15.59 1.49
CA PHE A 142 11.89 15.77 0.14
C PHE A 142 12.97 15.46 -0.91
N TYR A 143 14.18 15.97 -0.77
CA TYR A 143 15.24 15.72 -1.76
C TYR A 143 15.68 14.25 -1.81
N MET A 144 15.74 13.54 -0.68
CA MET A 144 16.04 12.11 -0.67
C MET A 144 15.01 11.28 -1.43
N ASN A 145 13.77 11.78 -1.50
CA ASN A 145 12.67 11.16 -2.22
C ASN A 145 12.55 11.59 -3.69
N VAL A 146 13.50 12.36 -4.24
CA VAL A 146 13.62 12.58 -5.69
C VAL A 146 13.81 11.22 -6.37
N GLY A 147 12.93 10.91 -7.33
CA GLY A 147 12.92 9.64 -8.05
C GLY A 147 12.24 8.48 -7.32
N ARG A 148 11.87 8.66 -6.05
CA ARG A 148 11.17 7.64 -5.23
C ARG A 148 9.71 8.01 -4.98
N SER A 149 9.42 9.30 -4.78
CA SER A 149 8.06 9.82 -4.69
C SER A 149 7.65 10.52 -5.98
N SER A 150 6.41 10.32 -6.40
CA SER A 150 5.80 11.04 -7.53
C SER A 150 5.57 12.52 -7.25
N VAL A 151 5.74 13.00 -6.01
CA VAL A 151 5.59 14.43 -5.66
C VAL A 151 6.49 15.34 -6.50
N TRP A 152 7.69 14.88 -6.86
CA TRP A 152 8.63 15.60 -7.75
C TRP A 152 8.19 15.61 -9.22
N THR A 153 7.03 15.07 -9.57
CA THR A 153 6.36 15.38 -10.85
C THR A 153 5.72 16.77 -10.81
N TYR A 154 5.35 17.24 -9.60
CA TYR A 154 4.54 18.43 -9.40
C TYR A 154 5.28 19.58 -8.72
N ILE A 155 6.31 19.30 -7.92
CA ILE A 155 7.10 20.33 -7.22
C ILE A 155 7.89 21.18 -8.23
N LYS A 156 7.61 22.48 -8.22
CA LYS A 156 8.38 23.54 -8.90
C LYS A 156 9.53 24.04 -8.03
N SER A 157 9.26 24.42 -6.79
CA SER A 157 10.27 24.86 -5.82
C SER A 157 9.98 24.32 -4.42
N LEU A 158 11.05 24.20 -3.64
CA LEU A 158 11.05 23.79 -2.24
C LEU A 158 11.95 24.78 -1.49
N GLU A 159 11.38 25.47 -0.50
CA GLU A 159 12.00 26.60 0.19
C GLU A 159 11.93 26.40 1.71
N LYS A 160 13.07 26.52 2.39
CA LYS A 160 13.13 26.67 3.85
C LYS A 160 12.83 28.14 4.15
N VAL A 161 11.74 28.41 4.87
CA VAL A 161 11.34 29.77 5.26
C VAL A 161 12.03 30.16 6.57
N ASP A 162 12.02 29.26 7.54
CA ASP A 162 12.69 29.40 8.84
C ASP A 162 13.07 28.02 9.41
N GLU A 163 13.43 27.91 10.69
CA GLU A 163 13.82 26.65 11.34
C GLU A 163 12.70 25.60 11.39
N LEU A 164 11.42 25.99 11.30
CA LEU A 164 10.27 25.10 11.43
C LEU A 164 9.31 25.14 10.23
N THR A 165 9.49 26.11 9.33
CA THR A 165 8.59 26.35 8.21
C THR A 165 9.23 26.02 6.88
N VAL A 166 8.54 25.19 6.09
CA VAL A 166 8.91 24.83 4.71
C VAL A 166 7.76 25.16 3.78
N LYS A 167 8.10 25.66 2.60
CA LYS A 167 7.15 26.03 1.55
C LYS A 167 7.44 25.24 0.27
N ILE A 168 6.39 24.68 -0.33
CA ILE A 168 6.43 23.98 -1.61
C ILE A 168 5.58 24.76 -2.60
N SER A 169 6.16 25.12 -3.75
CA SER A 169 5.40 25.62 -4.90
C SER A 169 5.21 24.50 -5.90
N TYR A 170 3.99 24.29 -6.37
CA TYR A 170 3.64 23.28 -7.37
C TYR A 170 3.36 23.90 -8.74
N VAL A 171 3.45 23.10 -9.80
CA VAL A 171 3.01 23.51 -11.14
C VAL A 171 1.48 23.43 -11.31
N THR A 172 0.80 22.66 -10.45
CA THR A 172 -0.64 22.40 -10.49
C THR A 172 -1.38 22.94 -9.27
N ASN A 173 -2.65 23.33 -9.44
CA ASN A 173 -3.52 23.83 -8.37
C ASN A 173 -4.58 22.78 -7.99
N THR A 174 -4.14 21.62 -7.49
CA THR A 174 -5.06 20.56 -7.02
C THR A 174 -4.69 20.15 -5.60
N PRO A 175 -5.65 20.10 -4.66
CA PRO A 175 -5.42 19.56 -3.31
C PRO A 175 -4.94 18.10 -3.31
N MET A 176 -5.10 17.36 -4.42
CA MET A 176 -4.59 16.00 -4.54
C MET A 176 -3.07 15.89 -4.40
N VAL A 177 -2.31 16.98 -4.62
CA VAL A 177 -0.86 16.97 -4.36
C VAL A 177 -0.53 16.66 -2.90
N LEU A 178 -1.45 16.92 -1.96
CA LEU A 178 -1.27 16.57 -0.55
C LEU A 178 -1.17 15.05 -0.35
N ASN A 179 -1.88 14.25 -1.15
CA ASN A 179 -1.80 12.78 -1.09
C ASN A 179 -0.40 12.27 -1.36
N VAL A 180 0.32 12.84 -2.34
CA VAL A 180 1.69 12.43 -2.67
C VAL A 180 2.75 13.19 -1.88
N THR A 181 2.39 14.30 -1.24
CA THR A 181 3.30 15.07 -0.38
C THR A 181 3.42 14.45 1.01
N PHE A 182 2.34 13.89 1.54
CA PHE A 182 2.27 13.35 2.89
C PHE A 182 2.27 11.81 2.96
N ASN A 183 2.46 11.10 1.85
CA ASN A 183 2.39 9.62 1.83
C ASN A 183 3.66 8.90 2.30
N LEU A 184 4.78 9.60 2.51
CA LEU A 184 6.01 8.99 2.98
C LEU A 184 6.38 9.50 4.37
N PRO A 185 6.89 8.64 5.25
CA PRO A 185 7.30 9.06 6.58
C PRO A 185 8.66 9.77 6.56
N VAL A 186 8.91 10.62 7.55
CA VAL A 186 10.15 11.41 7.68
C VAL A 186 11.26 10.52 8.24
N ALA A 187 12.03 9.88 7.34
CA ALA A 187 13.01 8.84 7.69
C ALA A 187 14.49 9.23 7.47
N THR A 188 14.77 10.43 6.96
CA THR A 188 16.12 10.81 6.51
C THR A 188 16.63 12.07 7.23
N PRO A 189 17.21 11.94 8.43
CA PRO A 189 17.82 13.07 9.13
C PRO A 189 18.85 13.79 8.28
N ALA A 190 18.80 15.12 8.24
CA ALA A 190 19.71 15.93 7.42
C ALA A 190 21.18 15.71 7.78
N LYS A 191 21.49 15.49 9.06
CA LYS A 191 22.85 15.20 9.54
C LYS A 191 23.47 13.94 8.90
N ILE A 192 22.64 12.95 8.55
CA ILE A 192 23.09 11.67 7.97
C ILE A 192 22.95 11.70 6.44
N TYR A 193 21.78 12.13 5.96
CA TYR A 193 21.41 12.01 4.55
C TYR A 193 21.64 13.30 3.73
N GLY A 194 21.97 14.42 4.38
CA GLY A 194 22.15 15.73 3.76
C GLY A 194 23.10 15.73 2.56
N LYS A 195 24.23 15.00 2.67
CA LYS A 195 25.20 14.86 1.57
C LYS A 195 24.61 14.28 0.28
N TRP A 196 23.63 13.37 0.38
CA TRP A 196 22.94 12.84 -0.80
C TRP A 196 21.73 13.71 -1.18
N ALA A 197 21.07 14.32 -0.19
CA ALA A 197 20.00 15.28 -0.43
C ALA A 197 20.49 16.47 -1.27
N ASP A 198 21.69 16.99 -1.00
CA ASP A 198 22.30 18.08 -1.76
C ASP A 198 22.58 17.68 -3.22
N ARG A 199 23.05 16.44 -3.44
CA ARG A 199 23.24 15.91 -4.80
C ARG A 199 21.90 15.70 -5.52
N LYS A 200 20.89 15.18 -4.82
CA LYS A 200 19.54 15.01 -5.38
C LYS A 200 18.82 16.34 -5.60
N LYS A 201 19.17 17.40 -4.87
CA LYS A 201 18.69 18.76 -5.11
C LYS A 201 19.12 19.27 -6.49
N ASP A 202 20.36 19.03 -6.93
CA ASP A 202 20.79 19.35 -8.30
C ASP A 202 19.90 18.65 -9.33
N VAL A 203 19.69 17.34 -9.18
CA VAL A 203 18.82 16.59 -10.09
C VAL A 203 17.38 17.11 -10.06
N ALA A 204 16.86 17.44 -8.87
CA ALA A 204 15.52 17.98 -8.74
C ALA A 204 15.37 19.33 -9.44
N LEU A 205 16.35 20.22 -9.37
CA LEU A 205 16.22 21.57 -9.92
C LEU A 205 16.66 21.66 -11.38
N ASN A 206 17.64 20.85 -11.79
CA ASN A 206 18.32 20.97 -13.08
C ASN A 206 18.24 19.68 -13.94
N GLY A 207 17.84 18.55 -13.37
CA GLY A 207 17.72 17.24 -14.05
C GLY A 207 16.31 16.88 -14.48
N ARG A 208 15.38 17.85 -14.51
CA ARG A 208 13.98 17.65 -14.91
C ARG A 208 13.58 18.70 -15.94
N GLU A 209 12.61 18.34 -16.78
CA GLU A 209 11.99 19.22 -17.76
C GLU A 209 10.47 19.07 -17.75
N ILE A 210 9.74 20.08 -18.20
CA ILE A 210 8.28 20.00 -18.33
C ILE A 210 7.93 19.15 -19.55
N ASN A 211 7.14 18.11 -19.33
CA ASN A 211 6.51 17.37 -20.40
C ASN A 211 5.37 18.22 -21.00
N ALA A 212 5.50 18.60 -22.28
CA ALA A 212 4.53 19.45 -22.97
C ALA A 212 3.11 18.86 -23.03
N ALA A 213 2.97 17.53 -23.02
CA ALA A 213 1.66 16.87 -23.08
C ALA A 213 0.91 16.91 -21.74
N THR A 214 1.64 16.88 -20.61
CA THR A 214 1.03 16.79 -19.27
C THR A 214 1.14 18.08 -18.46
N GLY A 215 2.06 18.98 -18.83
CA GLY A 215 2.40 20.17 -18.05
C GLY A 215 3.16 19.87 -16.75
N TYR A 216 3.64 18.64 -16.58
CA TYR A 216 4.33 18.18 -15.36
C TYR A 216 5.78 17.82 -15.61
N TYR A 217 6.59 17.79 -14.55
CA TYR A 217 8.00 17.44 -14.67
C TYR A 217 8.19 15.96 -14.99
N LYS A 218 9.15 15.68 -15.87
CA LYS A 218 9.78 14.36 -16.05
C LYS A 218 11.29 14.52 -15.91
N PHE A 219 11.99 13.45 -15.56
CA PHE A 219 13.45 13.45 -15.59
C PHE A 219 13.96 13.52 -17.03
N THR A 220 15.03 14.29 -17.26
CA THR A 220 15.81 14.19 -18.49
C THR A 220 16.64 12.90 -18.46
N THR A 221 17.18 12.46 -19.60
CA THR A 221 18.07 11.29 -19.66
C THR A 221 19.27 11.44 -18.73
N ASP A 222 19.92 12.61 -18.75
CA ASP A 222 21.07 12.90 -17.88
C ASP A 222 20.68 13.02 -16.41
N GLY A 223 19.52 13.61 -16.13
CA GLY A 223 18.96 13.69 -14.77
C GLY A 223 18.69 12.31 -14.19
N GLN A 224 18.13 11.40 -14.98
CA GLN A 224 17.90 10.01 -14.59
C GLN A 224 19.21 9.28 -14.33
N LYS A 225 20.22 9.45 -15.20
CA LYS A 225 21.54 8.84 -15.01
C LYS A 225 22.20 9.29 -13.70
N LYS A 226 22.23 10.61 -13.43
CA LYS A 226 22.75 11.16 -12.16
C LYS A 226 21.98 10.61 -10.96
N LEU A 227 20.65 10.53 -11.05
CA LEU A 227 19.81 9.98 -10.00
C LEU A 227 20.15 8.52 -9.70
N ASP A 228 20.35 7.70 -10.73
CA ASP A 228 20.70 6.29 -10.59
C ASP A 228 22.07 6.11 -9.91
N GLU A 229 23.05 6.95 -10.25
CA GLU A 229 24.36 6.97 -9.59
C GLU A 229 24.26 7.35 -8.10
N ILE A 230 23.47 8.38 -7.77
CA ILE A 230 23.24 8.76 -6.37
C ILE A 230 22.53 7.64 -5.61
N ASN A 231 21.50 7.03 -6.22
CA ASN A 231 20.76 5.92 -5.59
C ASN A 231 21.68 4.73 -5.29
N LYS A 232 22.59 4.37 -6.20
CA LYS A 232 23.58 3.31 -5.96
C LYS A 232 24.48 3.63 -4.77
N ASP A 233 24.94 4.87 -4.66
CA ASP A 233 25.79 5.31 -3.55
C ASP A 233 25.02 5.30 -2.20
N VAL A 234 23.77 5.78 -2.18
CA VAL A 234 22.91 5.70 -0.99
C VAL A 234 22.78 4.27 -0.47
N LEU A 235 22.68 3.28 -1.35
CA LEU A 235 22.57 1.87 -0.99
C LEU A 235 23.87 1.24 -0.45
N THR A 236 25.00 1.95 -0.54
CA THR A 236 26.26 1.53 0.11
C THR A 236 26.26 1.83 1.61
N TYR A 237 25.44 2.78 2.05
CA TYR A 237 25.27 3.08 3.46
C TYR A 237 24.37 2.02 4.11
N LYS A 238 24.98 1.16 4.93
CA LYS A 238 24.33 0.04 5.60
C LYS A 238 24.60 0.07 7.11
N PRO A 239 24.03 1.04 7.84
CA PRO A 239 24.19 1.09 9.30
C PRO A 239 23.58 -0.17 9.93
N LYS A 240 23.95 -0.48 11.17
CA LYS A 240 23.25 -1.55 11.88
C LYS A 240 21.78 -1.16 12.09
N PRO A 241 20.83 -2.11 12.08
CA PRO A 241 19.42 -1.79 12.33
C PRO A 241 19.18 -1.00 13.62
N GLU A 242 19.91 -1.31 14.70
CA GLU A 242 19.82 -0.65 16.00
C GLU A 242 20.37 0.79 16.01
N GLU A 243 21.18 1.15 15.01
CA GLU A 243 21.77 2.47 14.83
C GLU A 243 20.89 3.39 13.97
N ALA A 244 19.80 2.87 13.41
CA ALA A 244 18.87 3.67 12.61
C ALA A 244 18.17 4.73 13.47
N VAL A 245 18.41 5.99 13.12
CA VAL A 245 17.76 7.15 13.75
C VAL A 245 16.32 7.24 13.26
N CYS A 246 15.38 7.45 14.18
CA CYS A 246 13.95 7.33 13.92
C CYS A 246 13.17 8.56 14.45
N SER A 247 12.11 8.97 13.75
CA SER A 247 11.28 10.15 14.07
C SER A 247 9.98 9.80 14.80
N GLY A 248 9.66 8.51 14.86
CA GLY A 248 8.42 7.97 15.40
C GLY A 248 8.56 7.38 16.80
N PRO A 249 7.54 6.65 17.27
CA PRO A 249 7.40 6.20 18.65
C PRO A 249 8.34 5.07 19.07
N TYR A 250 8.91 4.29 18.14
CA TYR A 250 9.76 3.15 18.46
C TYR A 250 11.06 3.15 17.66
N ALA A 251 12.12 2.63 18.26
CA ALA A 251 13.39 2.32 17.60
C ALA A 251 13.65 0.81 17.68
N ILE A 252 14.50 0.29 16.79
CA ILE A 252 14.96 -1.10 16.87
C ILE A 252 15.85 -1.26 18.10
N ALA A 253 15.59 -2.29 18.90
CA ALA A 253 16.37 -2.66 20.08
C ALA A 253 17.32 -3.80 19.77
N SER A 254 16.85 -4.83 19.05
CA SER A 254 17.65 -5.95 18.59
C SER A 254 16.97 -6.66 17.41
N VAL A 255 17.78 -7.37 16.63
CA VAL A 255 17.32 -8.19 15.51
C VAL A 255 17.89 -9.61 15.61
N THR A 256 17.05 -10.61 15.28
CA THR A 256 17.47 -11.99 15.05
C THR A 256 16.97 -12.48 13.68
N THR A 257 17.23 -13.73 13.33
CA THR A 257 16.67 -14.34 12.12
C THR A 257 15.15 -14.50 12.15
N ALA A 258 14.55 -14.49 13.34
CA ALA A 258 13.12 -14.75 13.56
C ALA A 258 12.32 -13.52 13.98
N GLU A 259 12.97 -12.45 14.48
CA GLU A 259 12.24 -11.31 15.05
C GLU A 259 13.04 -10.01 15.12
N ILE A 260 12.30 -8.92 15.28
CA ILE A 260 12.81 -7.60 15.70
C ILE A 260 12.14 -7.23 17.02
N MET A 261 12.95 -6.89 18.01
CA MET A 261 12.47 -6.25 19.24
C MET A 261 12.56 -4.75 19.10
N PHE A 262 11.50 -4.05 19.50
CA PHE A 262 11.44 -2.59 19.49
C PHE A 262 11.50 -2.03 20.91
N LYS A 263 12.12 -0.85 21.05
CA LYS A 263 12.12 -0.03 22.27
C LYS A 263 11.39 1.28 22.01
N VAL A 264 10.73 1.83 23.02
CA VAL A 264 10.13 3.15 22.95
C VAL A 264 11.22 4.19 22.69
N ASN A 265 11.00 5.08 21.73
CA ASN A 265 11.81 6.27 21.53
C ASN A 265 11.56 7.25 22.69
N PRO A 266 12.53 7.49 23.59
CA PRO A 266 12.32 8.38 24.74
C PRO A 266 12.16 9.85 24.34
N ASN A 267 12.58 10.21 23.12
CA ASN A 267 12.51 11.57 22.58
C ASN A 267 11.24 11.83 21.76
N TYR A 268 10.38 10.82 21.56
CA TYR A 268 9.13 11.01 20.81
C TYR A 268 8.13 11.85 21.61
N MET A 269 7.47 12.80 20.92
CA MET A 269 6.64 13.82 21.56
C MET A 269 5.41 13.26 22.31
N ILE A 270 4.93 12.07 21.93
CA ILE A 270 3.77 11.42 22.56
C ILE A 270 4.25 10.10 23.16
N LYS A 271 4.11 9.94 24.48
CA LYS A 271 4.41 8.65 25.12
C LYS A 271 3.44 7.58 24.61
N PRO A 272 3.90 6.52 23.92
CA PRO A 272 3.00 5.48 23.44
C PRO A 272 2.43 4.68 24.61
N GLN A 273 1.16 4.27 24.47
CA GLN A 273 0.51 3.39 25.46
C GLN A 273 1.05 1.95 25.40
N ILE A 274 1.42 1.51 24.20
CA ILE A 274 2.11 0.24 23.98
C ILE A 274 3.60 0.50 24.20
N THR A 275 4.20 -0.16 25.19
CA THR A 275 5.62 0.05 25.53
C THR A 275 6.51 -1.14 25.19
N LYS A 276 5.91 -2.28 24.84
CA LYS A 276 6.59 -3.49 24.38
C LYS A 276 6.02 -3.91 23.04
N LEU A 277 6.86 -3.91 22.02
CA LEU A 277 6.51 -4.25 20.63
C LEU A 277 7.55 -5.25 20.09
N ARG A 278 7.04 -6.29 19.43
CA ARG A 278 7.83 -7.37 18.82
C ARG A 278 7.31 -7.64 17.42
N GLY A 279 8.19 -7.54 16.43
CA GLY A 279 7.92 -7.97 15.05
C GLY A 279 8.38 -9.40 14.84
N LEU A 280 7.50 -10.28 14.39
CA LEU A 280 7.82 -11.68 14.05
C LEU A 280 8.02 -11.83 12.54
N ARG A 281 9.09 -12.51 12.16
CA ARG A 281 9.43 -12.82 10.77
C ARG A 281 9.18 -14.32 10.52
N PRO A 282 8.09 -14.70 9.85
CA PRO A 282 7.73 -16.11 9.69
C PRO A 282 8.61 -16.85 8.69
N GLY A 283 9.18 -16.17 7.68
CA GLY A 283 10.04 -16.77 6.66
C GLY A 283 9.32 -17.57 5.56
N SER A 284 8.15 -18.13 5.83
CA SER A 284 7.25 -18.74 4.83
C SER A 284 5.77 -18.56 5.19
N ALA A 285 4.90 -18.80 4.20
CA ALA A 285 3.44 -18.85 4.35
C ALA A 285 2.98 -19.87 5.41
N GLU A 286 3.58 -21.06 5.45
CA GLU A 286 3.22 -22.14 6.38
C GLU A 286 3.61 -21.81 7.82
N ALA A 287 4.81 -21.23 8.01
CA ALA A 287 5.28 -20.79 9.31
C ALA A 287 4.43 -19.62 9.85
N PHE A 288 3.98 -18.73 8.96
CA PHE A 288 3.05 -17.65 9.31
C PHE A 288 1.72 -18.20 9.80
N ALA A 289 1.09 -19.09 9.04
CA ALA A 289 -0.19 -19.72 9.40
C ALA A 289 -0.09 -20.48 10.73
N SER A 290 1.00 -21.23 10.94
CA SER A 290 1.27 -21.96 12.19
C SER A 290 1.38 -21.01 13.38
N SER A 291 2.10 -19.90 13.22
CA SER A 291 2.26 -18.87 14.28
C SER A 291 0.93 -18.22 14.67
N ILE A 292 0.01 -17.99 13.72
CA ILE A 292 -1.34 -17.53 14.02
C ILE A 292 -2.13 -18.61 14.76
N MET A 293 -2.08 -19.86 14.30
CA MET A 293 -2.74 -20.98 14.95
C MET A 293 -2.26 -21.23 16.38
N GLU A 294 -1.03 -20.85 16.71
CA GLU A 294 -0.46 -20.89 18.06
C GLU A 294 -0.77 -19.64 18.90
N GLY A 295 -1.33 -18.59 18.30
CA GLY A 295 -1.66 -17.34 18.99
C GLY A 295 -0.45 -16.44 19.25
N GLN A 296 0.60 -16.53 18.42
CA GLN A 296 1.81 -15.72 18.55
C GLN A 296 1.59 -14.24 18.16
N TYR A 297 0.58 -13.94 17.35
CA TYR A 297 0.26 -12.59 16.88
C TYR A 297 -0.85 -11.92 17.71
N THR A 298 -0.64 -10.67 18.07
CA THR A 298 -1.64 -9.80 18.69
C THR A 298 -2.49 -9.11 17.61
N VAL A 299 -1.83 -8.68 16.53
CA VAL A 299 -2.46 -8.07 15.36
C VAL A 299 -1.63 -8.43 14.13
N GLU A 300 -2.31 -8.87 13.08
CA GLU A 300 -1.69 -9.21 11.81
C GLU A 300 -2.61 -8.83 10.64
N ASN A 301 -2.00 -8.68 9.46
CA ASN A 301 -2.65 -8.35 8.20
C ASN A 301 -2.14 -9.29 7.08
N GLY A 302 -1.81 -10.52 7.41
CA GLY A 302 -1.34 -11.52 6.47
C GLY A 302 -2.45 -12.45 6.04
N GLY A 303 -2.35 -12.90 4.79
CA GLY A 303 -3.30 -13.82 4.20
C GLY A 303 -3.31 -15.18 4.87
N LEU A 304 -4.51 -15.71 5.12
CA LEU A 304 -4.75 -17.11 5.43
C LEU A 304 -5.55 -17.74 4.30
N SER A 305 -5.28 -19.02 4.01
CA SER A 305 -6.19 -19.81 3.18
C SER A 305 -7.57 -19.90 3.85
N PRO A 306 -8.65 -20.10 3.08
CA PRO A 306 -10.00 -20.19 3.64
C PRO A 306 -10.14 -21.20 4.78
N ASP A 307 -9.47 -22.34 4.68
CA ASP A 307 -9.56 -23.39 5.71
C ASP A 307 -8.75 -23.05 6.96
N MET A 308 -7.56 -22.47 6.82
CA MET A 308 -6.80 -21.96 7.97
C MET A 308 -7.55 -20.84 8.68
N ALA A 309 -8.15 -19.91 7.94
CA ALA A 309 -8.95 -18.85 8.52
C ALA A 309 -10.13 -19.39 9.35
N LYS A 310 -10.87 -20.40 8.83
CA LYS A 310 -11.95 -21.07 9.58
C LYS A 310 -11.43 -21.74 10.86
N GLN A 311 -10.27 -22.39 10.81
CA GLN A 311 -9.68 -23.04 11.98
C GLN A 311 -9.26 -22.03 13.06
N VAL A 312 -8.61 -20.93 12.67
CA VAL A 312 -8.25 -19.82 13.56
C VAL A 312 -9.51 -19.21 14.20
N GLU A 313 -10.53 -18.93 13.40
CA GLU A 313 -11.82 -18.39 13.86
C GLU A 313 -12.51 -19.34 14.85
N ALA A 314 -12.54 -20.64 14.57
CA ALA A 314 -13.13 -21.62 15.48
C ALA A 314 -12.35 -21.73 16.80
N LYS A 315 -11.02 -21.78 16.72
CA LYS A 315 -10.12 -21.94 17.89
C LYS A 315 -10.14 -20.71 18.81
N TYR A 316 -10.22 -19.51 18.23
CA TYR A 316 -10.10 -18.25 18.95
C TYR A 316 -11.37 -17.38 18.92
N LYS A 317 -12.55 -17.98 18.65
CA LYS A 317 -13.84 -17.28 18.49
C LYS A 317 -14.15 -16.20 19.54
N ASP A 318 -13.71 -16.42 20.79
CA ASP A 318 -13.98 -15.52 21.92
C ASP A 318 -12.80 -14.57 22.25
N LYS A 319 -11.69 -14.65 21.49
CA LYS A 319 -10.42 -13.96 21.74
C LYS A 319 -9.95 -13.08 20.60
N ILE A 320 -10.27 -13.42 19.34
CA ILE A 320 -9.84 -12.64 18.17
C ILE A 320 -10.97 -11.79 17.60
N ARG A 321 -10.59 -10.77 16.85
CA ARG A 321 -11.50 -9.99 16.02
C ARG A 321 -11.00 -10.03 14.59
N LYS A 322 -11.91 -10.34 13.67
CA LYS A 322 -11.65 -10.25 12.25
C LYS A 322 -12.25 -8.96 11.70
N LEU A 323 -11.44 -8.18 10.99
CA LEU A 323 -11.85 -6.96 10.33
C LEU A 323 -11.53 -7.12 8.84
N TYR A 324 -12.54 -6.90 8.00
CA TYR A 324 -12.33 -6.76 6.56
C TYR A 324 -12.15 -5.29 6.26
N VAL A 325 -10.93 -4.90 5.90
CA VAL A 325 -10.61 -3.53 5.50
C VAL A 325 -10.68 -3.46 3.97
N PRO A 326 -11.43 -2.51 3.38
CA PRO A 326 -11.42 -2.33 1.95
C PRO A 326 -10.01 -2.01 1.45
N GLU A 327 -9.42 -2.96 0.73
CA GLU A 327 -8.15 -2.74 0.05
C GLU A 327 -8.42 -2.19 -1.35
N LEU A 328 -7.74 -1.11 -1.72
CA LEU A 328 -7.81 -0.54 -3.06
C LEU A 328 -6.77 -1.21 -3.96
N SER A 329 -6.78 -2.54 -4.00
CA SER A 329 -5.88 -3.37 -4.79
C SER A 329 -6.64 -4.53 -5.45
N GLN A 330 -6.01 -5.17 -6.44
CA GLN A 330 -6.50 -6.41 -7.04
C GLN A 330 -5.32 -7.32 -7.39
N ILE A 331 -5.54 -8.63 -7.30
CA ILE A 331 -4.56 -9.64 -7.69
C ILE A 331 -4.65 -9.85 -9.21
N GLY A 332 -3.49 -9.89 -9.87
CA GLY A 332 -3.39 -10.14 -11.30
C GLY A 332 -1.96 -10.37 -11.77
N TYR A 333 -1.79 -10.70 -13.04
CA TYR A 333 -0.48 -10.95 -13.65
C TYR A 333 0.10 -9.67 -14.26
N GLY A 334 1.25 -9.25 -13.76
CA GLY A 334 2.10 -8.25 -14.42
C GLY A 334 3.03 -8.93 -15.43
N PHE A 335 3.03 -8.47 -16.69
CA PHE A 335 3.88 -9.04 -17.74
C PHE A 335 5.11 -8.17 -17.99
N ASN A 336 6.31 -8.76 -17.92
CA ASN A 336 7.50 -8.12 -18.47
C ASN A 336 7.49 -8.26 -20.00
N ILE A 337 6.96 -7.25 -20.70
CA ILE A 337 6.79 -7.28 -22.16
C ILE A 337 8.10 -7.29 -22.96
N GLN A 338 9.26 -7.23 -22.29
CA GLN A 338 10.58 -7.38 -22.93
C GLN A 338 11.05 -8.84 -22.94
N LYS A 339 10.36 -9.75 -22.24
CA LYS A 339 10.75 -11.16 -22.14
C LYS A 339 9.83 -12.07 -22.95
N TYR A 340 10.42 -12.93 -23.77
CA TYR A 340 9.71 -14.04 -24.40
C TYR A 340 9.19 -15.03 -23.33
N PRO A 341 8.00 -15.62 -23.50
CA PRO A 341 7.04 -15.41 -24.61
C PRO A 341 6.02 -14.29 -24.37
N VAL A 342 5.97 -13.71 -23.17
CA VAL A 342 4.96 -12.71 -22.79
C VAL A 342 5.15 -11.34 -23.46
N SER A 343 6.25 -11.15 -24.19
CA SER A 343 6.41 -10.05 -25.15
C SER A 343 5.37 -10.11 -26.29
N ILE A 344 4.89 -11.30 -26.65
CA ILE A 344 3.88 -11.52 -27.69
C ILE A 344 2.47 -11.17 -27.14
N PRO A 345 1.73 -10.22 -27.74
CA PRO A 345 0.40 -9.82 -27.26
C PRO A 345 -0.62 -10.97 -27.18
N GLU A 346 -0.62 -11.88 -28.16
CA GLU A 346 -1.53 -13.02 -28.26
C GLU A 346 -1.33 -13.97 -27.09
N VAL A 347 -0.09 -14.16 -26.63
CA VAL A 347 0.23 -14.96 -25.44
C VAL A 347 -0.38 -14.32 -24.19
N ARG A 348 -0.26 -13.00 -24.01
CA ARG A 348 -0.86 -12.31 -22.85
C ARG A 348 -2.39 -12.40 -22.86
N LYS A 349 -3.01 -12.23 -24.03
CA LYS A 349 -4.47 -12.40 -24.21
C LYS A 349 -4.90 -13.83 -23.90
N ALA A 350 -4.15 -14.83 -24.38
CA ALA A 350 -4.40 -16.23 -24.11
C ALA A 350 -4.32 -16.56 -22.61
N ILE A 351 -3.31 -16.03 -21.90
CA ILE A 351 -3.19 -16.16 -20.44
C ILE A 351 -4.42 -15.59 -19.74
N SER A 352 -4.90 -14.40 -20.14
CA SER A 352 -6.10 -13.79 -19.53
C SER A 352 -7.35 -14.66 -19.73
N TYR A 353 -7.53 -15.25 -20.91
CA TYR A 353 -8.61 -16.20 -21.19
C TYR A 353 -8.44 -17.55 -20.48
N ALA A 354 -7.20 -17.97 -20.22
CA ALA A 354 -6.91 -19.22 -19.51
C ALA A 354 -7.00 -19.10 -17.97
N THR A 355 -7.14 -17.88 -17.44
CA THR A 355 -7.26 -17.66 -15.99
C THR A 355 -8.70 -17.85 -15.52
N ASP A 356 -8.95 -18.96 -14.81
CA ASP A 356 -10.21 -19.22 -14.12
C ASP A 356 -10.30 -18.43 -12.80
N ARG A 357 -10.74 -17.18 -12.92
CA ARG A 357 -10.86 -16.25 -11.79
C ARG A 357 -11.89 -16.69 -10.75
N ASP A 358 -12.91 -17.46 -11.14
CA ASP A 358 -13.93 -17.95 -10.20
C ASP A 358 -13.34 -19.06 -9.33
N THR A 359 -12.57 -19.98 -9.92
CA THR A 359 -11.83 -21.00 -9.18
C THR A 359 -10.78 -20.38 -8.26
N LEU A 360 -9.97 -19.44 -8.75
CA LEU A 360 -8.97 -18.73 -7.94
C LEU A 360 -9.60 -18.01 -6.74
N LEU A 361 -10.79 -17.42 -6.91
CA LEU A 361 -11.50 -16.74 -5.83
C LEU A 361 -11.89 -17.70 -4.68
N THR A 362 -12.12 -18.99 -4.96
CA THR A 362 -12.48 -19.97 -3.92
C THR A 362 -11.34 -20.34 -2.99
N ILE A 363 -10.10 -20.16 -3.44
CA ILE A 363 -8.86 -20.48 -2.69
C ILE A 363 -8.11 -19.22 -2.22
N ALA A 364 -8.52 -18.04 -2.70
CA ALA A 364 -8.04 -16.75 -2.24
C ALA A 364 -8.43 -16.46 -0.78
N GLU A 365 -7.83 -15.41 -0.21
CA GLU A 365 -8.12 -14.95 1.16
C GLU A 365 -9.62 -14.64 1.35
N PRO A 366 -10.20 -15.01 2.51
CA PRO A 366 -11.56 -14.61 2.84
C PRO A 366 -11.77 -13.10 2.71
N GLY A 367 -12.86 -12.70 2.06
CA GLY A 367 -13.16 -11.28 1.80
C GLY A 367 -12.64 -10.75 0.46
N SER A 368 -11.91 -11.58 -0.31
CA SER A 368 -11.52 -11.26 -1.69
C SER A 368 -12.73 -11.09 -2.61
N PHE A 369 -12.57 -10.27 -3.64
CA PHE A 369 -13.55 -10.06 -4.70
C PHE A 369 -12.99 -10.52 -6.05
N LYS A 370 -13.88 -10.86 -6.98
CA LYS A 370 -13.50 -11.20 -8.35
C LYS A 370 -12.76 -10.02 -8.99
N SER A 371 -11.57 -10.28 -9.52
CA SER A 371 -10.75 -9.29 -10.22
C SER A 371 -11.36 -8.88 -11.57
N ASP A 372 -10.88 -7.78 -12.14
CA ASP A 372 -11.35 -7.29 -13.43
C ASP A 372 -10.99 -8.26 -14.57
N TRP A 373 -11.99 -8.81 -15.25
CA TRP A 373 -11.83 -9.71 -16.40
C TRP A 373 -11.93 -9.00 -17.75
N LYS A 374 -12.19 -7.69 -17.76
CA LYS A 374 -12.18 -6.86 -18.97
C LYS A 374 -10.88 -6.06 -19.12
N ASN A 375 -9.97 -6.18 -18.16
CA ASN A 375 -8.66 -5.53 -18.14
C ASN A 375 -8.74 -4.00 -18.36
N SER A 376 -9.71 -3.35 -17.72
CA SER A 376 -9.94 -1.89 -17.77
C SER A 376 -8.82 -1.06 -17.15
N GLY A 377 -7.95 -1.69 -16.34
CA GLY A 377 -6.94 -1.00 -15.54
C GLY A 377 -7.51 -0.37 -14.26
N LEU A 378 -8.79 -0.58 -13.96
CA LEU A 378 -9.47 -0.08 -12.77
C LEU A 378 -9.89 -1.23 -11.87
N LEU A 379 -9.96 -0.98 -10.56
CA LEU A 379 -10.59 -1.90 -9.63
C LEU A 379 -12.08 -1.99 -9.94
N PRO A 380 -12.69 -3.19 -9.95
CA PRO A 380 -14.13 -3.35 -10.20
C PRO A 380 -15.00 -2.44 -9.31
N SER A 381 -14.63 -2.28 -8.04
CA SER A 381 -15.33 -1.42 -7.07
C SER A 381 -15.22 0.09 -7.35
N LEU A 382 -14.31 0.50 -8.23
CA LEU A 382 -14.08 1.90 -8.60
C LEU A 382 -14.55 2.24 -10.01
N GLN A 383 -14.85 1.26 -10.87
CA GLN A 383 -15.20 1.48 -12.27
C GLN A 383 -16.34 2.49 -12.44
N SER A 384 -17.42 2.37 -11.65
CA SER A 384 -18.58 3.29 -11.75
C SER A 384 -18.25 4.74 -11.38
N ASN A 385 -17.16 4.97 -10.63
CA ASN A 385 -16.77 6.31 -10.19
C ASN A 385 -15.90 7.02 -11.23
N TYR A 386 -15.29 6.27 -12.16
CA TYR A 386 -14.30 6.78 -13.11
C TYR A 386 -14.64 6.49 -14.57
N THR A 387 -15.81 5.91 -14.84
CA THR A 387 -16.20 5.53 -16.21
C THR A 387 -17.65 5.91 -16.49
N ASP A 388 -17.93 6.26 -17.74
CA ASP A 388 -19.29 6.51 -18.22
C ASP A 388 -20.09 5.21 -18.34
N LYS A 389 -21.42 5.34 -18.28
CA LYS A 389 -22.32 4.22 -18.53
C LYS A 389 -22.01 3.58 -19.88
N GLY A 390 -21.81 2.26 -19.88
CA GLY A 390 -21.49 1.49 -21.09
C GLY A 390 -20.01 1.53 -21.52
N PHE A 391 -19.12 2.20 -20.79
CA PHE A 391 -17.67 2.12 -21.05
C PHE A 391 -17.17 0.67 -21.05
N THR A 392 -17.53 -0.08 -20.01
CA THR A 392 -17.10 -1.48 -19.85
C THR A 392 -17.66 -2.40 -20.93
N ASP A 393 -18.77 -2.04 -21.59
CA ASP A 393 -19.36 -2.83 -22.69
C ASP A 393 -18.54 -2.74 -23.98
N LYS A 394 -17.70 -1.70 -24.11
CA LYS A 394 -16.78 -1.52 -25.24
C LYS A 394 -15.47 -2.32 -25.09
N LEU A 395 -15.20 -2.84 -23.89
CA LEU A 395 -13.97 -3.58 -23.61
C LEU A 395 -14.14 -5.05 -23.99
N THR A 396 -13.03 -5.67 -24.43
CA THR A 396 -12.99 -7.10 -24.70
C THR A 396 -13.26 -7.90 -23.43
N ASP A 397 -14.17 -8.86 -23.52
CA ASP A 397 -14.45 -9.79 -22.44
C ASP A 397 -13.41 -10.92 -22.43
N TYR A 398 -12.58 -10.96 -21.39
CA TYR A 398 -11.62 -12.04 -21.12
C TYR A 398 -12.09 -13.01 -20.03
N SER A 399 -13.40 -13.22 -19.91
CA SER A 399 -13.96 -14.31 -19.11
C SER A 399 -13.34 -15.65 -19.51
N TYR A 400 -13.16 -16.53 -18.53
CA TYR A 400 -12.46 -17.79 -18.69
C TYR A 400 -12.97 -18.59 -19.91
N ASN A 401 -12.07 -18.86 -20.86
CA ASN A 401 -12.37 -19.52 -22.11
C ASN A 401 -11.11 -20.19 -22.70
N GLN A 402 -10.91 -21.46 -22.41
CA GLN A 402 -9.75 -22.21 -22.89
C GLN A 402 -9.69 -22.33 -24.42
N LYS A 403 -10.84 -22.40 -25.12
CA LYS A 403 -10.86 -22.47 -26.59
C LYS A 403 -10.31 -21.20 -27.22
N LYS A 404 -10.74 -20.02 -26.76
CA LYS A 404 -10.19 -18.74 -27.24
C LYS A 404 -8.71 -18.59 -26.92
N ALA A 405 -8.27 -19.05 -25.75
CA ALA A 405 -6.84 -19.06 -25.43
C ALA A 405 -6.06 -19.95 -26.43
N GLU A 406 -6.58 -21.14 -26.74
CA GLU A 406 -5.98 -22.05 -27.71
C GLU A 406 -5.97 -21.48 -29.14
N GLU A 407 -7.05 -20.84 -29.58
CA GLU A 407 -7.15 -20.16 -30.87
C GLU A 407 -6.10 -19.05 -31.01
N LEU A 408 -5.91 -18.23 -29.97
CA LEU A 408 -4.90 -17.17 -29.95
C LEU A 408 -3.48 -17.72 -30.09
N LEU A 409 -3.14 -18.79 -29.37
CA LEU A 409 -1.82 -19.41 -29.47
C LEU A 409 -1.62 -20.08 -30.84
N LYS A 410 -2.63 -20.75 -31.39
CA LYS A 410 -2.57 -21.31 -32.75
C LYS A 410 -2.40 -20.23 -33.83
N SER A 411 -3.00 -19.06 -33.63
CA SER A 411 -2.92 -17.95 -34.60
C SER A 411 -1.48 -17.43 -34.81
N ILE A 412 -0.59 -17.66 -33.85
CA ILE A 412 0.84 -17.29 -33.93
C ILE A 412 1.74 -18.49 -34.29
N GLY A 413 1.16 -19.57 -34.83
CA GLY A 413 1.89 -20.75 -35.29
C GLY A 413 2.26 -21.75 -34.20
N TRP A 414 1.82 -21.54 -32.95
CA TRP A 414 2.08 -22.50 -31.88
C TRP A 414 1.16 -23.71 -31.99
N LYS A 415 1.63 -24.85 -31.50
CA LYS A 415 0.88 -26.12 -31.50
C LYS A 415 1.16 -26.90 -30.23
N LYS A 416 0.32 -27.91 -29.96
CA LYS A 416 0.56 -28.85 -28.86
C LYS A 416 1.44 -30.00 -29.38
N ASP A 417 2.41 -30.42 -28.57
CA ASP A 417 3.16 -31.66 -28.79
C ASP A 417 2.31 -32.90 -28.46
N SER A 418 2.90 -34.10 -28.60
CA SER A 418 2.23 -35.37 -28.28
C SER A 418 1.80 -35.50 -26.82
N ASN A 419 2.35 -34.69 -25.92
CA ASN A 419 2.04 -34.66 -24.48
C ASN A 419 1.06 -33.53 -24.12
N GLY A 420 0.51 -32.83 -25.12
CA GLY A 420 -0.41 -31.71 -24.91
C GLY A 420 0.25 -30.40 -24.47
N LYS A 421 1.59 -30.31 -24.45
CA LYS A 421 2.32 -29.10 -24.09
C LYS A 421 2.50 -28.18 -25.29
N TRP A 422 2.48 -26.87 -25.07
CA TRP A 422 2.70 -25.89 -26.13
C TRP A 422 4.15 -25.86 -26.60
N ILE A 423 4.34 -25.99 -27.90
CA ILE A 423 5.57 -25.70 -28.63
C ILE A 423 5.35 -24.52 -29.56
N ASP A 424 6.38 -23.68 -29.69
CA ASP A 424 6.32 -22.48 -30.52
C ASP A 424 6.42 -22.78 -32.02
N ASP A 425 6.39 -21.74 -32.84
CA ASP A 425 6.52 -21.79 -34.30
C ASP A 425 7.84 -22.41 -34.78
N LYS A 426 8.85 -22.48 -33.88
CA LYS A 426 10.16 -23.10 -34.12
C LYS A 426 10.23 -24.52 -33.55
N GLY A 427 9.13 -25.06 -33.05
CA GLY A 427 9.05 -26.39 -32.44
C GLY A 427 9.72 -26.49 -31.07
N LYS A 428 10.00 -25.38 -30.39
CA LYS A 428 10.60 -25.39 -29.05
C LYS A 428 9.52 -25.36 -27.97
N ALA A 429 9.75 -26.11 -26.89
CA ALA A 429 8.88 -26.08 -25.73
C ALA A 429 8.82 -24.68 -25.12
N VAL A 430 7.62 -24.19 -24.86
CA VAL A 430 7.39 -22.87 -24.27
C VAL A 430 7.47 -22.97 -22.74
N LYS A 431 8.32 -22.14 -22.12
CA LYS A 431 8.41 -22.00 -20.68
C LYS A 431 7.86 -20.64 -20.24
N LEU A 432 6.97 -20.65 -19.26
CA LEU A 432 6.53 -19.46 -18.53
C LEU A 432 7.05 -19.56 -17.11
N GLU A 433 7.58 -18.46 -16.59
CA GLU A 433 8.00 -18.33 -15.20
C GLU A 433 7.08 -17.32 -14.52
N ILE A 434 6.44 -17.73 -13.43
CA ILE A 434 5.59 -16.88 -12.61
C ILE A 434 6.34 -16.67 -11.30
N ALA A 435 6.61 -15.40 -10.97
CA ALA A 435 7.26 -15.03 -9.72
C ALA A 435 6.21 -14.46 -8.75
N VAL A 436 6.22 -14.95 -7.51
CA VAL A 436 5.26 -14.58 -6.46
C VAL A 436 5.99 -14.33 -5.14
N ILE A 437 5.33 -13.64 -4.20
CA ILE A 437 5.88 -13.38 -2.87
C ILE A 437 5.70 -14.64 -2.02
N ASN A 438 6.82 -15.25 -1.58
CA ASN A 438 6.83 -16.54 -0.87
C ASN A 438 6.15 -16.52 0.51
N SER A 439 5.98 -15.34 1.12
CA SER A 439 5.38 -15.19 2.45
C SER A 439 3.85 -15.06 2.41
N TRP A 440 3.22 -14.93 1.24
CA TRP A 440 1.78 -14.66 1.10
C TRP A 440 1.08 -15.82 0.39
N PRO A 441 0.37 -16.69 1.14
CA PRO A 441 -0.28 -17.86 0.57
C PRO A 441 -1.26 -17.53 -0.56
N SER A 442 -1.93 -16.36 -0.50
CA SER A 442 -2.91 -15.91 -1.51
C SER A 442 -2.34 -15.73 -2.90
N PHE A 443 -1.03 -15.50 -3.03
CA PHE A 443 -0.38 -15.35 -4.33
C PHE A 443 0.14 -16.67 -4.92
N MET A 444 0.06 -17.79 -4.20
CA MET A 444 0.69 -19.05 -4.60
C MET A 444 -0.20 -19.96 -5.47
N TYR A 445 -1.37 -19.49 -5.90
CA TYR A 445 -2.37 -20.29 -6.61
C TYR A 445 -2.66 -19.86 -8.05
#